data_AF-X1FVD4-F1
#
_entry.id   AF-X1FVD4-F1
#
_cell.length_a   1.000
_cell.length_b   1.000
_cell.length_c   1.000
_cell.angle_alpha   90.00
_cell.angle_beta   90.00
_cell.angle_gamma   90.00
#
_symmetry.space_group_name_H-M   'P 1'
#
loop_
_entity.id
_entity.type
_entity.pdbx_description
1 polymer ?
#
loop_
_entity_poly.entity_id
_entity_poly.type
_entity_poly.pdbx_seq_one_letter_code
_entity_poly.pdbx_strand_id
1 'polypeptide(L)'
;LRTRDIIIMVILAVALAYFLKPVIDLLEKIPSPFGERGRRILTTIVAMAGTVGLMVVLIMVIIKPLSAEFLNLVELNREWAEQVPDKFEEFQERYEHLISPEALDTINEKLGEWGAAILEWHAEMLKGVVLSGRYLIGLVLIPILAFYFLTDSRSLREGSARLIPAEARDTYHAMLSDMDEVMDNYIRTQLMIALGTGIATALTLYLAGVRVYLTFGIMAGVFNLVLIVGPIVAGIPICGITLLQSGWIAMLVVLGVFLLIQAVGGQVIAPKLLSGGAKLHPVVIIISLLIGAELFGVIGLFIAVPVVAALRVGVLHYRAYVGAEGSPADGND
;
A
#
# COMPACT_ATOMS: atom_id res chain seq x y z
N LEU A 1 -7.99 19.96 12.26
CA LEU A 1 -7.27 19.07 11.31
C LEU A 1 -5.96 19.77 10.95
N ARG A 2 -4.81 19.12 11.04
CA ARG A 2 -3.57 19.68 10.47
C ARG A 2 -3.67 19.62 8.94
N THR A 3 -3.09 20.56 8.20
CA THR A 3 -3.13 20.57 6.72
C THR A 3 -2.69 19.24 6.11
N ARG A 4 -1.68 18.61 6.72
CA ARG A 4 -1.19 17.27 6.36
C ARG A 4 -2.29 16.20 6.40
N ASP A 5 -3.17 16.23 7.39
CA ASP A 5 -4.24 15.22 7.54
C ASP A 5 -5.28 15.35 6.42
N ILE A 6 -5.59 16.58 6.00
CA ILE A 6 -6.53 16.84 4.91
C ILE A 6 -5.95 16.32 3.59
N ILE A 7 -4.66 16.58 3.32
CA ILE A 7 -3.99 16.08 2.11
C ILE A 7 -3.97 14.55 2.11
N ILE A 8 -3.68 13.91 3.24
CA ILE A 8 -3.74 12.44 3.37
C ILE A 8 -5.15 11.91 3.07
N MET A 9 -6.21 12.55 3.58
CA MET A 9 -7.60 12.15 3.27
C MET A 9 -7.92 12.27 1.78
N VAL A 10 -7.47 13.34 1.13
CA VAL A 10 -7.65 13.53 -0.32
C VAL A 10 -6.90 12.46 -1.10
N ILE A 11 -5.65 12.17 -0.73
CA ILE A 11 -4.84 11.10 -1.34
C ILE A 11 -5.54 9.75 -1.22
N LEU A 12 -6.03 9.40 -0.03
CA LEU A 12 -6.73 8.14 0.20
C LEU A 12 -8.05 8.07 -0.58
N ALA A 13 -8.76 9.19 -0.72
CA ALA A 13 -9.97 9.27 -1.53
C ALA A 13 -9.68 9.06 -3.03
N VAL A 14 -8.59 9.63 -3.55
CA VAL A 14 -8.12 9.37 -4.92
C VAL A 14 -7.74 7.90 -5.10
N ALA A 15 -7.00 7.32 -4.16
CA ALA A 15 -6.63 5.91 -4.20
C ALA A 15 -7.87 4.99 -4.20
N LEU A 16 -8.86 5.30 -3.35
CA LEU A 16 -10.14 4.58 -3.31
C LEU A 16 -10.92 4.75 -4.62
N ALA A 17 -10.95 5.95 -5.20
CA ALA A 17 -11.60 6.19 -6.49
C ALA A 17 -10.98 5.33 -7.60
N TYR A 18 -9.65 5.30 -7.72
CA TYR A 18 -8.97 4.44 -8.70
C TYR A 18 -9.24 2.95 -8.46
N PHE A 19 -9.28 2.51 -7.20
CA PHE A 19 -9.61 1.12 -6.89
C PHE A 19 -11.04 0.72 -7.30
N LEU A 20 -12.00 1.64 -7.15
CA LEU A 20 -13.40 1.40 -7.48
C LEU A 20 -13.75 1.58 -8.96
N LYS A 21 -12.95 2.33 -9.70
CA LYS A 21 -13.13 2.57 -11.15
C LYS A 21 -13.45 1.30 -11.95
N PRO A 22 -12.69 0.18 -11.87
CA PRO A 22 -13.03 -1.04 -12.63
C PRO A 22 -14.37 -1.66 -12.26
N VAL A 23 -14.81 -1.54 -11.01
CA VAL A 23 -16.14 -2.02 -10.58
C VAL A 23 -17.23 -1.15 -11.20
N ILE A 24 -17.02 0.18 -11.19
CA ILE A 24 -17.95 1.13 -11.81
C ILE A 24 -18.02 0.91 -13.32
N ASP A 25 -16.88 0.78 -14.00
CA ASP A 25 -16.81 0.53 -15.44
C ASP A 25 -17.50 -0.79 -15.83
N LEU A 26 -17.44 -1.82 -14.98
CA LEU A 26 -18.15 -3.07 -15.19
C LEU A 26 -19.66 -2.91 -15.01
N LEU A 27 -20.09 -2.17 -14.00
CA LEU A 27 -21.51 -1.88 -13.74
C LEU A 27 -22.12 -0.94 -14.79
N GLU A 28 -21.35 -0.01 -15.34
CA GLU A 28 -21.81 0.91 -16.41
C GLU A 28 -22.10 0.20 -17.74
N LYS A 29 -21.54 -1.00 -17.96
CA LYS A 29 -21.88 -1.86 -19.11
C LYS A 29 -23.29 -2.43 -19.02
N ILE A 30 -23.91 -2.43 -17.84
CA ILE A 30 -25.28 -2.90 -17.64
C ILE A 30 -26.25 -1.85 -18.22
N PRO A 31 -27.18 -2.22 -19.12
CA PRO A 31 -28.16 -1.29 -19.65
C PRO A 31 -29.00 -0.67 -18.54
N SER A 32 -29.17 0.65 -18.57
CA SER A 32 -29.90 1.40 -17.55
C SER A 32 -30.91 2.34 -18.20
N PRO A 33 -32.12 2.50 -17.62
CA PRO A 33 -33.15 3.40 -18.16
C PRO A 33 -32.85 4.90 -17.91
N PHE A 34 -31.80 5.23 -17.15
CA PHE A 34 -31.43 6.61 -16.83
C PHE A 34 -30.48 7.20 -17.89
N GLY A 35 -30.53 8.52 -18.11
CA GLY A 35 -29.57 9.24 -18.97
C GLY A 35 -28.11 9.12 -18.47
N GLU A 36 -27.13 9.48 -19.30
CA GLU A 36 -25.69 9.24 -19.02
C GLU A 36 -25.24 9.68 -17.62
N ARG A 37 -25.64 10.89 -17.19
CA ARG A 37 -25.34 11.40 -15.84
C ARG A 37 -26.01 10.59 -14.73
N GLY A 38 -27.27 10.20 -14.93
CA GLY A 38 -28.03 9.40 -13.96
C GLY A 38 -27.46 7.99 -13.81
N ARG A 39 -27.06 7.36 -14.92
CA ARG A 39 -26.38 6.06 -14.92
C ARG A 39 -25.06 6.11 -14.14
N ARG A 40 -24.24 7.14 -14.35
CA ARG A 40 -22.96 7.32 -13.65
C ARG A 40 -23.11 7.50 -12.15
N ILE A 41 -24.07 8.33 -11.72
CA ILE A 41 -24.37 8.53 -10.30
C ILE A 41 -24.85 7.23 -9.67
N LEU A 42 -25.81 6.53 -10.31
CA LEU A 42 -26.35 5.29 -9.78
C LEU A 42 -25.29 4.19 -9.64
N THR A 43 -24.47 3.98 -10.67
CA THR A 43 -23.38 2.98 -10.64
C THR A 43 -22.34 3.32 -9.59
N THR A 44 -21.99 4.60 -9.41
CA THR A 44 -21.09 5.04 -8.34
C THR A 44 -21.68 4.77 -6.95
N ILE A 45 -22.95 5.08 -6.72
CA ILE A 45 -23.64 4.79 -5.45
C ILE A 45 -23.65 3.28 -5.18
N VAL A 46 -24.02 2.47 -6.17
CA VAL A 46 -24.08 1.01 -6.04
C VAL A 46 -22.69 0.42 -5.77
N ALA A 47 -21.65 0.88 -6.49
CA ALA A 47 -20.28 0.43 -6.28
C ALA A 47 -19.77 0.80 -4.87
N MET A 48 -20.05 2.02 -4.40
CA MET A 48 -19.66 2.45 -3.05
C MET A 48 -20.43 1.70 -1.97
N ALA A 49 -21.76 1.55 -2.12
CA ALA A 49 -22.57 0.79 -1.18
C ALA A 49 -22.12 -0.68 -1.11
N GLY A 50 -21.84 -1.29 -2.27
CA GLY A 50 -21.28 -2.65 -2.35
C GLY A 50 -19.91 -2.76 -1.69
N THR A 51 -19.04 -1.77 -1.88
CA THR A 51 -17.71 -1.73 -1.25
C THR A 51 -17.79 -1.56 0.25
N VAL A 52 -18.60 -0.62 0.73
CA VAL A 52 -18.82 -0.41 2.17
C VAL A 52 -19.44 -1.66 2.79
N GLY A 53 -20.44 -2.27 2.12
CA GLY A 53 -21.03 -3.53 2.55
C GLY A 53 -20.00 -4.67 2.64
N LEU A 54 -19.16 -4.82 1.62
CA LEU A 54 -18.06 -5.79 1.61
C LEU A 54 -17.07 -5.53 2.75
N MET A 55 -16.65 -4.28 2.96
CA MET A 55 -15.77 -3.91 4.07
C MET A 55 -16.39 -4.24 5.43
N VAL A 56 -17.68 -3.95 5.63
CA VAL A 56 -18.40 -4.30 6.87
C VAL A 56 -18.40 -5.81 7.08
N VAL A 57 -18.70 -6.59 6.05
CA VAL A 57 -18.67 -8.06 6.13
C VAL A 57 -17.26 -8.57 6.46
N LEU A 58 -16.23 -8.06 5.77
CA LEU A 58 -14.84 -8.43 6.03
C LEU A 58 -14.43 -8.07 7.47
N ILE A 59 -14.79 -6.88 7.96
CA ILE A 59 -14.56 -6.48 9.34
C ILE A 59 -15.28 -7.44 10.29
N MET A 60 -16.54 -7.80 10.06
CA MET A 60 -17.27 -8.74 10.91
C MET A 60 -16.65 -10.15 10.94
N VAL A 61 -16.08 -10.60 9.82
CA VAL A 61 -15.40 -11.90 9.72
C VAL A 61 -14.03 -11.85 10.41
N ILE A 62 -13.29 -10.75 10.24
CA ILE A 62 -11.91 -10.59 10.74
C ILE A 62 -11.88 -10.18 12.22
N ILE A 63 -12.87 -9.44 12.72
CA ILE A 63 -12.82 -8.86 14.07
C ILE A 63 -12.72 -9.92 15.17
N LYS A 64 -13.40 -11.06 15.01
CA LYS A 64 -13.34 -12.17 15.97
C LYS A 64 -11.94 -12.81 16.04
N PRO A 65 -11.36 -13.36 14.94
CA PRO A 65 -10.01 -13.91 15.00
C PRO A 65 -8.99 -12.85 15.39
N LEU A 66 -9.13 -11.60 14.92
CA LEU A 66 -8.25 -10.51 15.30
C LEU A 66 -8.31 -10.21 16.81
N SER A 67 -9.50 -10.25 17.41
CA SER A 67 -9.63 -10.07 18.86
C SER A 67 -9.03 -11.22 19.68
N ALA A 68 -9.06 -12.45 19.14
CA ALA A 68 -8.41 -13.60 19.77
C ALA A 68 -6.89 -13.52 19.65
N GLU A 69 -6.38 -13.13 18.48
CA GLU A 69 -4.95 -12.86 18.27
C GLU A 69 -4.45 -11.73 19.17
N PHE A 70 -5.28 -10.72 19.44
CA PHE A 70 -4.93 -9.65 20.36
C PHE A 70 -4.60 -10.16 21.76
N LEU A 71 -5.38 -11.11 22.30
CA LEU A 71 -5.09 -11.75 23.58
C LEU A 71 -3.83 -12.61 23.50
N ASN A 72 -3.69 -13.39 22.41
CA ASN A 72 -2.50 -14.21 22.18
C ASN A 72 -1.22 -13.37 22.06
N LEU A 73 -1.29 -12.13 21.56
CA LEU A 73 -0.16 -11.22 21.46
C LEU A 73 0.29 -10.68 22.82
N VAL A 74 -0.66 -10.44 23.74
CA VAL A 74 -0.34 -10.05 25.11
C VAL A 74 0.33 -11.19 25.85
N GLU A 75 -0.17 -12.42 25.71
CA GLU A 75 0.46 -13.62 26.25
C GLU A 75 1.82 -13.88 25.61
N LEU A 76 1.90 -13.80 24.29
CA LEU A 76 3.15 -13.93 23.55
C LEU A 76 4.18 -12.92 24.03
N ASN A 77 3.79 -11.67 24.25
CA ASN A 77 4.72 -10.66 24.73
C ASN A 77 5.29 -10.99 26.10
N ARG A 78 4.47 -11.56 26.99
CA ARG A 78 4.93 -12.04 28.29
C ARG A 78 5.89 -13.23 28.13
N GLU A 79 5.53 -14.20 27.29
CA GLU A 79 6.42 -15.31 26.93
C GLU A 79 7.71 -14.80 26.29
N TRP A 80 7.66 -13.73 25.50
CA TRP A 80 8.80 -13.14 24.81
C TRP A 80 9.75 -12.46 25.81
N ALA A 81 9.20 -11.66 26.72
CA ALA A 81 9.98 -11.00 27.76
C ALA A 81 10.61 -12.00 28.76
N GLU A 82 9.95 -13.14 29.01
CA GLU A 82 10.41 -14.15 29.97
C GLU A 82 11.36 -15.18 29.33
N GLN A 83 11.11 -15.63 28.09
CA GLN A 83 11.83 -16.77 27.49
C GLN A 83 12.90 -16.41 26.46
N VAL A 84 12.85 -15.21 25.86
CA VAL A 84 13.86 -14.82 24.85
C VAL A 84 15.24 -14.69 25.46
N PRO A 85 15.43 -14.04 26.62
CA PRO A 85 16.76 -13.96 27.23
C PRO A 85 17.36 -15.36 27.43
N ASP A 86 16.61 -16.27 28.04
CA ASP A 86 17.08 -17.63 28.34
C ASP A 86 17.37 -18.47 27.08
N LYS A 87 16.47 -18.46 26.08
CA LYS A 87 16.69 -19.20 24.82
C LYS A 87 17.79 -18.58 23.97
N PHE A 88 17.96 -17.27 24.06
CA PHE A 88 19.03 -16.58 23.36
C PHE A 88 20.38 -16.84 24.04
N GLU A 89 20.42 -16.91 25.37
CA GLU A 89 21.59 -17.31 26.15
C GLU A 89 22.00 -18.76 25.81
N GLU A 90 21.05 -19.69 25.73
CA GLU A 90 21.31 -21.07 25.30
C GLU A 90 21.80 -21.16 23.84
N PHE A 91 21.27 -20.33 22.94
CA PHE A 91 21.76 -20.19 21.56
C PHE A 91 23.16 -19.59 21.52
N GLN A 92 23.42 -18.56 22.34
CA GLN A 92 24.69 -17.87 22.46
C GLN A 92 25.76 -18.83 22.96
N GLU A 93 25.53 -19.57 24.04
CA GLU A 93 26.44 -20.61 24.53
C GLU A 93 26.71 -21.68 23.47
N ARG A 94 25.69 -22.07 22.70
CA ARG A 94 25.84 -23.09 21.65
C ARG A 94 26.64 -22.62 20.43
N TYR A 95 26.65 -21.32 20.13
CA TYR A 95 27.28 -20.78 18.92
C TYR A 95 28.32 -19.67 19.18
N GLU A 96 28.75 -19.51 20.43
CA GLU A 96 29.78 -18.55 20.88
C GLU A 96 31.07 -18.64 20.03
N HIS A 97 31.37 -19.82 19.51
CA HIS A 97 32.55 -20.08 18.68
C HIS A 97 32.42 -19.65 17.21
N LEU A 98 31.21 -19.30 16.75
CA LEU A 98 30.94 -18.89 15.36
C LEU A 98 30.59 -17.39 15.24
N ILE A 99 30.25 -16.72 16.33
CA ILE A 99 29.72 -15.35 16.34
C ILE A 99 30.54 -14.50 17.31
N SER A 100 30.97 -13.30 16.90
CA SER A 100 31.72 -12.41 17.80
C SER A 100 30.84 -11.85 18.93
N PRO A 101 31.41 -11.56 20.11
CA PRO A 101 30.67 -10.94 21.22
C PRO A 101 29.95 -9.64 20.81
N GLU A 102 30.58 -8.81 19.99
CA GLU A 102 29.98 -7.56 19.51
C GLU A 102 28.76 -7.80 18.60
N ALA A 103 28.78 -8.86 17.79
CA ALA A 103 27.64 -9.23 16.97
C ALA A 103 26.48 -9.76 17.83
N LEU A 104 26.77 -10.50 18.90
CA LEU A 104 25.75 -10.99 19.85
C LEU A 104 25.09 -9.84 20.60
N ASP A 105 25.86 -8.87 21.09
CA ASP A 105 25.33 -7.67 21.76
C ASP A 105 24.43 -6.84 20.81
N THR A 106 24.85 -6.68 19.55
CA THR A 106 24.06 -5.99 18.53
C THR A 106 22.74 -6.73 18.25
N ILE A 107 22.77 -8.06 18.19
CA ILE A 107 21.57 -8.88 18.00
C ILE A 107 20.63 -8.72 19.21
N ASN A 108 21.17 -8.73 20.43
CA ASN A 108 20.39 -8.55 21.67
C ASN A 108 19.68 -7.21 21.72
N GLU A 109 20.41 -6.12 21.46
CA GLU A 109 19.85 -4.77 21.44
C GLU A 109 18.73 -4.66 20.39
N LYS A 110 18.98 -5.17 19.18
CA LYS A 110 17.97 -5.17 18.11
C LYS A 110 16.78 -6.04 18.47
N LEU A 111 16.94 -7.25 19.00
CA LEU A 111 15.80 -8.08 19.41
C LEU A 111 14.91 -7.36 20.44
N GLY A 112 15.51 -6.67 21.41
CA GLY A 112 14.79 -5.86 22.39
C GLY A 112 14.05 -4.68 21.76
N GLU A 113 14.71 -3.90 20.90
CA GLU A 113 14.09 -2.79 20.15
C GLU A 113 12.91 -3.26 19.30
N TRP A 114 13.04 -4.41 18.64
CA TRP A 114 11.99 -4.96 17.77
C TRP A 114 10.80 -5.44 18.59
N GLY A 115 11.04 -6.10 19.74
CA GLY A 115 9.98 -6.47 20.68
C GLY A 115 9.21 -5.24 21.18
N ALA A 116 9.93 -4.18 21.56
CA ALA A 116 9.33 -2.91 21.98
C ALA A 116 8.57 -2.20 20.85
N ALA A 117 9.11 -2.19 19.62
CA ALA A 117 8.45 -1.58 18.46
C ALA A 117 7.15 -2.30 18.08
N ILE A 118 7.13 -3.64 18.17
CA ILE A 118 5.92 -4.44 17.95
C ILE A 118 4.87 -4.12 19.03
N LEU A 119 5.28 -3.99 20.29
CA LEU A 119 4.40 -3.58 21.38
C LEU A 119 3.81 -2.20 21.18
N GLU A 120 4.64 -1.23 20.80
CA GLU A 120 4.23 0.13 20.56
C GLU A 120 3.25 0.21 19.39
N TRP A 121 3.54 -0.48 18.28
CA TRP A 121 2.64 -0.58 17.13
C TRP A 121 1.27 -1.17 17.51
N HIS A 122 1.23 -2.22 18.32
CA HIS A 122 -0.03 -2.79 18.81
C HIS A 122 -0.80 -1.84 19.73
N ALA A 123 -0.11 -1.18 20.67
CA ALA A 123 -0.71 -0.20 21.56
C ALA A 123 -1.26 1.01 20.77
N GLU A 124 -0.56 1.44 19.72
CA GLU A 124 -1.03 2.47 18.79
C GLU A 124 -2.22 2.01 17.96
N MET A 125 -2.26 0.76 17.49
CA MET A 125 -3.42 0.20 16.79
C MET A 125 -4.66 0.24 17.67
N LEU A 126 -4.56 -0.20 18.93
CA LEU A 126 -5.65 -0.14 19.90
C LEU A 126 -6.08 1.30 20.18
N LYS A 127 -5.12 2.20 20.43
CA LYS A 127 -5.39 3.62 20.61
C LYS A 127 -6.11 4.18 19.38
N GLY A 128 -5.72 3.78 18.17
CA GLY A 128 -6.35 4.19 16.92
C GLY A 128 -7.80 3.71 16.79
N VAL A 129 -8.09 2.47 17.21
CA VAL A 129 -9.45 1.90 17.22
C VAL A 129 -10.32 2.52 18.31
N VAL A 130 -9.79 2.72 19.52
CA VAL A 130 -10.53 3.17 20.72
C VAL A 130 -10.65 4.70 20.81
N LEU A 131 -9.66 5.48 20.40
CA LEU A 131 -9.67 6.96 20.40
C LEU A 131 -10.12 7.54 19.04
N SER A 132 -10.94 6.78 18.31
CA SER A 132 -11.24 6.93 16.88
C SER A 132 -11.95 8.22 16.46
N GLY A 133 -12.33 9.13 17.37
CA GLY A 133 -13.01 10.38 17.04
C GLY A 133 -12.34 11.20 15.93
N ARG A 134 -11.01 11.21 15.87
CA ARG A 134 -10.25 11.90 14.81
C ARG A 134 -10.27 11.16 13.46
N TYR A 135 -10.33 9.82 13.48
CA TYR A 135 -10.37 8.98 12.28
C TYR A 135 -11.79 8.81 11.72
N LEU A 136 -12.83 8.99 12.54
CA LEU A 136 -14.23 8.98 12.11
C LEU A 136 -14.50 10.04 11.02
N ILE A 137 -13.87 11.21 11.11
CA ILE A 137 -13.97 12.25 10.09
C ILE A 137 -13.43 11.71 8.75
N GLY A 138 -12.26 11.06 8.75
CA GLY A 138 -11.70 10.43 7.55
C GLY A 138 -12.57 9.31 7.00
N LEU A 139 -13.15 8.48 7.88
CA LEU A 139 -14.05 7.37 7.50
C LEU A 139 -15.27 7.86 6.71
N VAL A 140 -15.77 9.06 7.02
CA VAL A 140 -16.90 9.68 6.31
C VAL A 140 -16.42 10.49 5.10
N LEU A 141 -15.38 11.31 5.25
CA LEU A 141 -14.92 12.21 4.19
C LEU A 141 -14.24 11.48 3.03
N ILE A 142 -13.47 10.42 3.27
CA ILE A 142 -12.76 9.69 2.20
C ILE A 142 -13.75 9.11 1.19
N PRO A 143 -14.81 8.37 1.59
CA PRO A 143 -15.85 7.94 0.66
C PRO A 143 -16.54 9.10 -0.04
N ILE A 144 -16.89 10.17 0.66
CA ILE A 144 -17.55 11.34 0.05
C ILE A 144 -16.65 11.96 -1.04
N LEU A 145 -15.38 12.16 -0.76
CA LEU A 145 -14.43 12.70 -1.74
C LEU A 145 -14.23 11.74 -2.91
N ALA A 146 -14.14 10.43 -2.65
CA ALA A 146 -14.06 9.42 -3.70
C ALA A 146 -15.31 9.42 -4.59
N PHE A 147 -16.51 9.59 -4.01
CA PHE A 147 -17.76 9.74 -4.74
C PHE A 147 -17.71 10.92 -5.72
N TYR A 148 -17.24 12.09 -5.26
CA TYR A 148 -17.10 13.27 -6.12
C TYR A 148 -16.02 13.07 -7.19
N PHE A 149 -14.86 12.49 -6.84
CA PHE A 149 -13.82 12.19 -7.83
C PHE A 149 -14.29 11.21 -8.90
N LEU A 150 -15.11 10.22 -8.54
CA LEU A 150 -15.69 9.26 -9.48
C LEU A 150 -16.80 9.88 -10.33
N THR A 151 -17.74 10.61 -9.72
CA THR A 151 -18.92 11.14 -10.41
C THR A 151 -18.58 12.35 -11.29
N ASP A 152 -17.74 13.25 -10.80
CA ASP A 152 -17.46 14.55 -11.41
C ASP A 152 -16.08 14.64 -12.09
N SER A 153 -15.39 13.50 -12.30
CA SER A 153 -14.06 13.47 -12.93
C SER A 153 -13.96 14.29 -14.23
N ARG A 154 -15.01 14.26 -15.06
CA ARG A 154 -15.07 15.01 -16.33
C ARG A 154 -15.13 16.52 -16.09
N SER A 155 -15.96 16.96 -15.14
CA SER A 155 -16.07 18.37 -14.76
C SER A 155 -14.74 18.90 -14.21
N LEU A 156 -14.05 18.10 -13.38
CA LEU A 156 -12.72 18.43 -12.85
C LEU A 156 -11.68 18.53 -13.98
N ARG A 157 -11.68 17.58 -14.91
CA ARG A 157 -10.78 17.58 -16.08
C ARG A 157 -10.99 18.80 -16.96
N GLU A 158 -12.24 19.08 -17.35
CA GLU A 158 -12.58 20.25 -18.16
C GLU A 158 -12.33 21.57 -17.39
N GLY A 159 -12.58 21.59 -16.09
CA GLY A 159 -12.28 22.74 -15.23
C GLY A 159 -10.81 23.10 -15.19
N SER A 160 -9.94 22.11 -15.06
CA SER A 160 -8.49 22.33 -15.10
C SER A 160 -7.99 22.74 -16.49
N ALA A 161 -8.57 22.19 -17.56
CA ALA A 161 -8.20 22.53 -18.94
C ALA A 161 -8.54 23.99 -19.31
N ARG A 162 -9.50 24.62 -18.62
CA ARG A 162 -9.81 26.05 -18.80
C ARG A 162 -8.68 26.98 -18.34
N LEU A 163 -7.77 26.51 -17.49
CA LEU A 163 -6.59 27.27 -17.05
C LEU A 163 -5.46 27.24 -18.09
N ILE A 164 -5.59 26.38 -19.12
CA ILE A 164 -4.59 26.17 -20.17
C ILE A 164 -5.01 26.94 -21.43
N PRO A 165 -4.05 27.58 -22.14
CA PRO A 165 -4.29 28.22 -23.44
C PRO A 165 -4.97 27.27 -24.42
N ALA A 166 -5.84 27.81 -25.29
CA ALA A 166 -6.69 27.00 -26.16
C ALA A 166 -5.88 26.08 -27.09
N GLU A 167 -4.71 26.55 -27.52
CA GLU A 167 -3.78 25.89 -28.43
C GLU A 167 -3.15 24.64 -27.81
N ALA A 168 -2.99 24.62 -26.49
CA ALA A 168 -2.35 23.53 -25.75
C ALA A 168 -3.35 22.56 -25.09
N ARG A 169 -4.67 22.78 -25.25
CA ARG A 169 -5.71 21.98 -24.56
C ARG A 169 -5.71 20.52 -24.96
N ASP A 170 -5.52 20.21 -26.24
CA ASP A 170 -5.51 18.82 -26.72
C ASP A 170 -4.32 18.06 -26.12
N THR A 171 -3.13 18.66 -26.12
CA THR A 171 -1.93 18.12 -25.47
C THR A 171 -2.13 17.94 -23.96
N TYR A 172 -2.76 18.91 -23.29
CA TYR A 172 -3.09 18.81 -21.87
C TYR A 172 -4.08 17.68 -21.59
N HIS A 173 -5.10 17.50 -22.43
CA HIS A 173 -6.02 16.38 -22.32
C HIS A 173 -5.31 15.05 -22.52
N ALA A 174 -4.44 14.92 -23.53
CA ALA A 174 -3.64 13.72 -23.74
C ALA A 174 -2.77 13.41 -22.51
N MET A 175 -2.05 14.42 -21.99
CA MET A 175 -1.23 14.31 -20.79
C MET A 175 -2.03 13.80 -19.59
N LEU A 176 -3.21 14.39 -19.32
CA LEU A 176 -4.07 13.94 -18.22
C LEU A 176 -4.57 12.51 -18.42
N SER A 177 -4.81 12.08 -19.67
CA SER A 177 -5.24 10.71 -19.97
C SER A 177 -4.15 9.71 -19.64
N ASP A 178 -2.92 9.99 -20.06
CA ASP A 178 -1.76 9.12 -19.82
C ASP A 178 -1.40 9.09 -18.34
N MET A 179 -1.50 10.22 -17.63
CA MET A 179 -1.34 10.26 -16.17
C MET A 179 -2.41 9.42 -15.46
N ASP A 180 -3.67 9.50 -15.89
CA ASP A 180 -4.77 8.70 -15.33
C ASP A 180 -4.53 7.20 -15.51
N GLU A 181 -4.06 6.78 -16.69
CA GLU A 181 -3.73 5.39 -17.00
C GLU A 181 -2.58 4.87 -16.11
N VAL A 182 -1.52 5.67 -15.93
CA VAL A 182 -0.40 5.32 -15.04
C VAL A 182 -0.86 5.18 -13.59
N MET A 183 -1.69 6.10 -13.10
CA MET A 183 -2.21 6.06 -11.72
C MET A 183 -3.13 4.86 -11.50
N ASP A 184 -4.06 4.59 -12.43
CA ASP A 184 -5.00 3.47 -12.37
C ASP A 184 -4.26 2.12 -12.35
N ASN A 185 -3.36 1.92 -13.31
CA ASN A 185 -2.57 0.68 -13.41
C ASN A 185 -1.71 0.47 -12.16
N TYR A 186 -1.08 1.53 -11.64
CA TYR A 186 -0.25 1.43 -10.44
C TYR A 186 -1.05 1.08 -9.19
N ILE A 187 -2.09 1.85 -8.88
CA ILE A 187 -2.88 1.67 -7.65
C ILE A 187 -3.53 0.27 -7.65
N ARG A 188 -4.09 -0.14 -8.79
CA ARG A 188 -4.71 -1.46 -8.92
C ARG A 188 -3.72 -2.60 -8.73
N THR A 189 -2.56 -2.50 -9.39
CA THR A 189 -1.52 -3.53 -9.29
C THR A 189 -1.01 -3.63 -7.86
N GLN A 190 -0.74 -2.50 -7.20
CA GLN A 190 -0.21 -2.50 -5.85
C GLN A 190 -1.22 -3.06 -4.84
N LEU A 191 -2.50 -2.74 -4.98
CA LEU A 191 -3.55 -3.30 -4.13
C LEU A 191 -3.73 -4.80 -4.33
N MET A 192 -3.67 -5.29 -5.58
CA MET A 192 -3.69 -6.73 -5.88
C MET A 192 -2.49 -7.46 -5.25
N ILE A 193 -1.29 -6.91 -5.41
CA ILE A 193 -0.06 -7.48 -4.85
C ILE A 193 -0.12 -7.47 -3.31
N ALA A 194 -0.55 -6.38 -2.70
CA ALA A 194 -0.69 -6.25 -1.24
C ALA A 194 -1.68 -7.26 -0.66
N LEU A 195 -2.88 -7.37 -1.25
CA LEU A 195 -3.90 -8.34 -0.84
C LEU A 195 -3.40 -9.78 -1.01
N GLY A 196 -2.83 -10.11 -2.17
CA GLY A 196 -2.28 -11.43 -2.43
C GLY A 196 -1.15 -11.79 -1.47
N THR A 197 -0.26 -10.84 -1.18
CA THR A 197 0.83 -11.01 -0.22
C THR A 197 0.31 -11.25 1.18
N GLY A 198 -0.66 -10.46 1.63
CA GLY A 198 -1.21 -10.60 2.98
C GLY A 198 -1.94 -11.93 3.18
N ILE A 199 -2.77 -12.34 2.21
CA ILE A 199 -3.49 -13.62 2.25
C ILE A 199 -2.51 -14.80 2.20
N ALA A 200 -1.55 -14.78 1.27
CA ALA A 200 -0.58 -15.87 1.14
C ALA A 200 0.32 -15.98 2.37
N THR A 201 0.73 -14.85 2.95
CA THR A 201 1.53 -14.81 4.17
C THR A 201 0.74 -15.32 5.38
N ALA A 202 -0.51 -14.86 5.55
CA ALA A 202 -1.40 -15.34 6.61
C ALA A 202 -1.60 -16.85 6.52
N LEU A 203 -1.85 -17.38 5.32
CA LEU A 203 -2.03 -18.81 5.10
C LEU A 203 -0.74 -19.59 5.41
N THR A 204 0.41 -19.08 4.97
CA THR A 204 1.71 -19.68 5.24
C THR A 204 1.97 -19.79 6.74
N LEU A 205 1.71 -18.71 7.48
CA LEU A 205 1.87 -18.67 8.94
C LEU A 205 0.87 -19.57 9.67
N TYR A 206 -0.38 -19.60 9.21
CA TYR A 206 -1.40 -20.51 9.73
C TYR A 206 -0.96 -21.97 9.61
N LEU A 207 -0.46 -22.36 8.43
CA LEU A 207 0.03 -23.72 8.17
C LEU A 207 1.31 -24.04 8.98
N ALA A 208 2.12 -23.02 9.28
CA ALA A 208 3.28 -23.16 10.16
C ALA A 208 2.91 -23.24 11.65
N GLY A 209 1.63 -23.12 12.01
CA GLY A 209 1.15 -23.20 13.41
C GLY A 209 1.38 -21.91 14.22
N VAL A 210 1.64 -20.78 13.57
CA VAL A 210 1.82 -19.49 14.24
C VAL A 210 0.47 -18.96 14.70
N ARG A 211 0.34 -18.62 15.99
CA ARG A 211 -0.96 -18.22 16.61
C ARG A 211 -1.49 -16.88 16.10
N VAL A 212 -0.60 -16.01 15.65
CA VAL A 212 -0.86 -14.60 15.27
C VAL A 212 -0.73 -14.39 13.75
N TYR A 213 -1.10 -15.43 12.99
CA TYR A 213 -0.91 -15.51 11.55
C TYR A 213 -1.65 -14.42 10.78
N LEU A 214 -2.85 -14.03 11.22
CA LEU A 214 -3.67 -13.04 10.54
C LEU A 214 -3.09 -11.63 10.72
N THR A 215 -2.66 -11.28 11.93
CA THR A 215 -2.02 -10.00 12.24
C THR A 215 -0.77 -9.80 11.38
N PHE A 216 0.13 -10.79 11.35
CA PHE A 216 1.34 -10.72 10.55
C PHE A 216 1.08 -10.79 9.05
N GLY A 217 0.04 -11.50 8.61
CA GLY A 217 -0.40 -11.48 7.21
C GLY A 217 -0.94 -10.11 6.78
N ILE A 218 -1.81 -9.49 7.58
CA ILE A 218 -2.31 -8.13 7.33
C ILE A 218 -1.14 -7.15 7.29
N MET A 219 -0.24 -7.23 8.28
CA MET A 219 0.95 -6.39 8.34
C MET A 219 1.83 -6.57 7.10
N ALA A 220 2.07 -7.81 6.64
CA ALA A 220 2.82 -8.08 5.42
C ALA A 220 2.14 -7.47 4.20
N GLY A 221 0.81 -7.59 4.07
CA GLY A 221 0.07 -6.98 2.96
C GLY A 221 0.14 -5.45 2.97
N VAL A 222 -0.09 -4.83 4.13
CA VAL A 222 -0.04 -3.37 4.31
C VAL A 222 1.37 -2.84 4.07
N PHE A 223 2.40 -3.45 4.66
CA PHE A 223 3.78 -3.03 4.44
C PHE A 223 4.21 -3.24 3.00
N ASN A 224 3.70 -4.27 2.30
CA ASN A 224 4.00 -4.45 0.90
C ASN A 224 3.47 -3.31 0.00
N LEU A 225 2.62 -2.41 0.50
CA LEU A 225 2.29 -1.14 -0.19
C LEU A 225 3.52 -0.21 -0.31
N VAL A 226 4.47 -0.33 0.61
CA VAL A 226 5.74 0.40 0.63
C VAL A 226 6.80 -0.45 -0.08
N LEU A 227 7.12 -0.10 -1.34
CA LEU A 227 8.12 -0.82 -2.14
C LEU A 227 9.45 -1.01 -1.41
N ILE A 228 10.05 -2.21 -1.58
CA ILE A 228 11.37 -2.63 -1.08
C ILE A 228 11.47 -2.71 0.45
N VAL A 229 11.10 -1.64 1.17
CA VAL A 229 11.16 -1.56 2.62
C VAL A 229 10.12 -2.47 3.26
N GLY A 230 8.92 -2.53 2.68
CA GLY A 230 7.79 -3.30 3.21
C GLY A 230 8.09 -4.77 3.48
N PRO A 231 8.57 -5.53 2.48
CA PRO A 231 8.95 -6.93 2.66
C PRO A 231 10.03 -7.16 3.72
N ILE A 232 10.99 -6.24 3.85
CA ILE A 232 12.07 -6.36 4.84
C ILE A 232 11.52 -6.15 6.25
N VAL A 233 10.76 -5.05 6.44
CA VAL A 233 10.14 -4.71 7.73
C VAL A 233 9.13 -5.77 8.15
N ALA A 234 8.39 -6.36 7.21
CA ALA A 234 7.47 -7.45 7.50
C ALA A 234 8.17 -8.79 7.74
N GLY A 235 9.19 -9.13 6.96
CA GLY A 235 9.81 -10.45 6.94
C GLY A 235 10.57 -10.79 8.23
N ILE A 236 11.26 -9.83 8.83
CA ILE A 236 12.03 -10.03 10.06
C ILE A 236 11.16 -10.52 11.22
N PRO A 237 10.06 -9.84 11.60
CA PRO A 237 9.27 -10.25 12.75
C PRO A 237 8.43 -11.49 12.42
N ILE A 238 8.08 -11.72 11.15
CA ILE A 238 7.49 -12.99 10.67
C ILE A 238 8.43 -14.17 10.90
N CYS A 239 9.72 -14.02 10.57
CA CYS A 239 10.70 -15.07 10.81
C CYS A 239 10.94 -15.25 12.31
N GLY A 240 11.11 -14.15 13.05
CA GLY A 240 11.30 -14.17 14.50
C GLY A 240 10.18 -14.93 15.21
N ILE A 241 8.92 -14.59 14.93
CA ILE A 241 7.78 -15.25 15.59
C ILE A 241 7.67 -16.73 15.22
N THR A 242 7.93 -17.07 13.96
CA THR A 242 7.88 -18.46 13.50
C THR A 242 8.98 -19.29 14.16
N LEU A 243 10.19 -18.75 14.29
CA LEU A 243 11.30 -19.43 14.96
C LEU A 243 10.94 -19.79 16.40
N LEU A 244 10.27 -18.89 17.11
CA LEU A 244 9.95 -19.06 18.51
C LEU A 244 8.80 -20.03 18.76
N GLN A 245 7.74 -19.95 17.95
CA GLN A 245 6.54 -20.77 18.15
C GLN A 245 6.65 -22.15 17.48
N SER A 246 7.34 -22.22 16.34
CA SER A 246 7.30 -23.39 15.46
C SER A 246 8.68 -23.98 15.16
N GLY A 247 9.76 -23.34 15.64
CA GLY A 247 11.13 -23.82 15.51
C GLY A 247 11.81 -23.44 14.18
N TRP A 248 13.10 -23.75 14.10
CA TRP A 248 13.98 -23.29 13.01
C TRP A 248 13.59 -23.87 11.63
N ILE A 249 13.10 -25.11 11.56
CA ILE A 249 12.67 -25.73 10.30
C ILE A 249 11.45 -24.98 9.75
N ALA A 250 10.45 -24.72 10.58
CA ALA A 250 9.26 -23.97 10.19
C ALA A 250 9.65 -22.54 9.76
N MET A 251 10.55 -21.90 10.49
CA MET A 251 11.08 -20.58 10.11
C MET A 251 11.71 -20.58 8.72
N LEU A 252 12.54 -21.58 8.37
CA LEU A 252 13.16 -21.68 7.05
C LEU A 252 12.13 -21.89 5.94
N VAL A 253 11.12 -22.72 6.20
CA VAL A 253 10.01 -22.94 5.26
C VAL A 253 9.23 -21.65 5.06
N VAL A 254 8.84 -20.96 6.14
CA VAL A 254 8.13 -19.67 6.07
C VAL A 254 8.96 -18.63 5.33
N LEU A 255 10.25 -18.51 5.62
CA LEU A 255 11.15 -17.59 4.91
C LEU A 255 11.21 -17.92 3.41
N GLY A 256 11.38 -19.19 3.05
CA GLY A 256 11.41 -19.63 1.64
C GLY A 256 10.12 -19.30 0.91
N VAL A 257 8.96 -19.59 1.52
CA VAL A 257 7.65 -19.26 0.94
C VAL A 257 7.42 -17.75 0.90
N PHE A 258 7.82 -17.01 1.92
CA PHE A 258 7.71 -15.55 1.95
C PHE A 258 8.54 -14.91 0.83
N LEU A 259 9.80 -15.34 0.64
CA LEU A 259 10.63 -14.88 -0.47
C LEU A 259 10.03 -15.24 -1.83
N LEU A 260 9.39 -16.41 -1.95
CA LEU A 260 8.66 -16.78 -3.15
C LEU A 260 7.46 -15.85 -3.40
N ILE A 261 6.68 -15.53 -2.36
CA ILE A 261 5.57 -14.56 -2.45
C ILE A 261 6.10 -13.21 -2.95
N GLN A 262 7.21 -12.73 -2.39
CA GLN A 262 7.83 -11.46 -2.81
C GLN A 262 8.37 -11.51 -4.24
N ALA A 263 9.01 -12.61 -4.64
CA ALA A 263 9.50 -12.80 -6.00
C ALA A 263 8.35 -12.83 -7.01
N VAL A 264 7.26 -13.56 -6.71
CA VAL A 264 6.08 -13.60 -7.58
C VAL A 264 5.43 -12.21 -7.66
N GLY A 265 5.22 -11.55 -6.53
CA GLY A 265 4.65 -10.20 -6.48
C GLY A 265 5.48 -9.18 -7.28
N GLY A 266 6.76 -9.08 -6.98
CA GLY A 266 7.65 -8.06 -7.54
C GLY A 266 8.19 -8.36 -8.94
N GLN A 267 8.47 -9.62 -9.26
CA GLN A 267 9.14 -9.99 -10.52
C GLN A 267 8.19 -10.58 -11.57
N VAL A 268 7.02 -11.08 -11.17
CA VAL A 268 6.05 -11.68 -12.10
C VAL A 268 4.80 -10.82 -12.24
N ILE A 269 4.16 -10.47 -11.13
CA ILE A 269 2.89 -9.74 -11.14
C ILE A 269 3.12 -8.28 -11.50
N ALA A 270 4.05 -7.60 -10.81
CA ALA A 270 4.30 -6.18 -11.02
C ALA A 270 4.66 -5.85 -12.48
N PRO A 271 5.60 -6.55 -13.17
CA PRO A 271 5.94 -6.20 -14.55
C PRO A 271 4.82 -6.49 -15.56
N LYS A 272 3.95 -7.46 -15.27
CA LYS A 272 2.82 -7.82 -16.15
C LYS A 272 1.65 -6.83 -16.03
N LEU A 273 1.39 -6.35 -14.81
CA LEU A 273 0.24 -5.49 -14.53
C LEU A 273 0.60 -3.99 -14.54
N LEU A 274 1.86 -3.63 -14.25
CA LEU A 274 2.42 -2.31 -14.52
C LEU A 274 2.86 -2.22 -16.01
N SER A 275 1.96 -2.56 -16.93
CA SER A 275 2.23 -2.44 -18.35
C SER A 275 2.24 -0.95 -18.75
N GLY A 276 3.36 -0.47 -19.31
CA GLY A 276 3.42 0.86 -19.98
C GLY A 276 3.95 2.04 -19.14
N GLY A 277 4.09 1.93 -17.82
CA GLY A 277 4.29 3.10 -16.96
C GLY A 277 5.70 3.29 -16.41
N ALA A 278 6.46 4.22 -17.01
CA ALA A 278 7.69 4.83 -16.50
C ALA A 278 8.82 3.89 -16.06
N LYS A 279 9.80 3.67 -16.95
CA LYS A 279 11.17 3.25 -16.61
C LYS A 279 11.83 4.31 -15.72
N LEU A 280 11.44 4.36 -14.44
CA LEU A 280 12.07 5.21 -13.45
C LEU A 280 13.39 4.54 -13.04
N HIS A 281 14.45 5.34 -13.02
CA HIS A 281 15.72 4.87 -12.48
C HIS A 281 15.55 4.54 -10.99
N PRO A 282 16.14 3.45 -10.45
CA PRO A 282 15.98 3.07 -9.04
C PRO A 282 16.29 4.21 -8.05
N VAL A 283 17.28 5.03 -8.36
CA VAL A 283 17.64 6.22 -7.56
C VAL A 283 16.47 7.22 -7.46
N VAL A 284 15.72 7.43 -8.55
CA VAL A 284 14.56 8.32 -8.54
C VAL A 284 13.47 7.77 -7.63
N ILE A 285 13.25 6.46 -7.65
CA ILE A 285 12.30 5.78 -6.75
C ILE A 285 12.71 5.99 -5.30
N ILE A 286 13.97 5.72 -4.96
CA ILE A 286 14.49 5.88 -3.58
C ILE A 286 14.34 7.32 -3.09
N ILE A 287 14.76 8.31 -3.89
CA ILE A 287 14.63 9.73 -3.54
C ILE A 287 13.16 10.09 -3.31
N SER A 288 12.28 9.62 -4.19
CA SER A 288 10.84 9.88 -4.07
C SER A 288 10.26 9.30 -2.79
N LEU A 289 10.69 8.08 -2.42
CA LEU A 289 10.28 7.42 -1.17
C LEU A 289 10.73 8.22 0.05
N LEU A 290 11.98 8.68 0.08
CA LEU A 290 12.50 9.50 1.18
C LEU A 290 11.72 10.82 1.34
N ILE A 291 11.47 11.52 0.23
CA ILE A 291 10.66 12.75 0.23
C ILE A 291 9.23 12.46 0.69
N GLY A 292 8.61 11.39 0.18
CA GLY A 292 7.26 10.99 0.56
C GLY A 292 7.15 10.66 2.05
N ALA A 293 8.11 9.88 2.57
CA ALA A 293 8.18 9.52 3.98
C ALA A 293 8.25 10.76 4.89
N GLU A 294 9.10 11.73 4.54
CA GLU A 294 9.25 12.96 5.32
C GLU A 294 7.97 13.81 5.32
N LEU A 295 7.33 13.97 4.15
CA LEU A 295 6.16 14.85 4.01
C LEU A 295 4.87 14.24 4.59
N PHE A 296 4.63 12.95 4.34
CA PHE A 296 3.34 12.31 4.61
C PHE A 296 3.46 10.96 5.34
N GLY A 297 4.65 10.60 5.82
CA GLY A 297 4.88 9.34 6.53
C GLY A 297 4.67 8.12 5.63
N VAL A 298 4.09 7.05 6.22
CA VAL A 298 3.80 5.79 5.52
C VAL A 298 2.91 5.98 4.29
N ILE A 299 1.95 6.91 4.34
CA ILE A 299 1.10 7.21 3.19
C ILE A 299 1.91 7.82 2.04
N GLY A 300 2.88 8.68 2.36
CA GLY A 300 3.77 9.28 1.38
C GLY A 300 4.65 8.27 0.66
N LEU A 301 5.09 7.22 1.36
CA LEU A 301 5.82 6.10 0.76
C LEU A 301 4.98 5.36 -0.30
N PHE A 302 3.70 5.14 -0.05
CA PHE A 302 2.80 4.48 -1.00
C PHE A 302 2.59 5.33 -2.28
N ILE A 303 2.43 6.65 -2.14
CA ILE A 303 2.13 7.53 -3.27
C ILE A 303 3.34 8.13 -3.97
N ALA A 304 4.53 8.04 -3.38
CA ALA A 304 5.73 8.64 -3.94
C ALA A 304 5.98 8.21 -5.39
N VAL A 305 5.99 6.89 -5.64
CA VAL A 305 6.26 6.31 -6.96
C VAL A 305 5.22 6.68 -8.01
N PRO A 306 3.89 6.54 -7.77
CA PRO A 306 2.91 6.89 -8.78
C PRO A 306 2.88 8.40 -9.07
N VAL A 307 3.08 9.25 -8.05
CA VAL A 307 3.20 10.70 -8.26
C VAL A 307 4.38 11.03 -9.17
N VAL A 308 5.55 10.44 -8.92
CA VAL A 308 6.73 10.68 -9.76
C VAL A 308 6.59 10.10 -11.17
N ALA A 309 5.93 8.94 -11.30
CA ALA A 309 5.60 8.39 -12.61
C ALA A 309 4.67 9.33 -13.41
N ALA A 310 3.63 9.87 -12.77
CA ALA A 310 2.72 10.84 -13.37
C ALA A 310 3.42 12.16 -13.73
N LEU A 311 4.28 12.67 -12.84
CA LEU A 311 5.10 13.87 -13.13
C LEU A 311 6.00 13.66 -14.34
N ARG A 312 6.62 12.48 -14.48
CA ARG A 312 7.43 12.15 -15.66
C ARG A 312 6.60 12.18 -16.95
N VAL A 313 5.38 11.65 -16.94
CA VAL A 313 4.45 11.76 -18.09
C VAL A 313 4.20 13.22 -18.44
N GLY A 314 3.93 14.06 -17.43
CA GLY A 314 3.74 15.49 -17.62
C GLY A 314 4.95 16.18 -18.26
N VAL A 315 6.16 15.87 -17.79
CA VAL A 315 7.41 16.41 -18.35
C VAL A 315 7.61 15.97 -19.80
N LEU A 316 7.27 14.72 -20.14
CA LEU A 316 7.41 14.22 -21.52
C LEU A 316 6.45 14.94 -22.49
N HIS A 317 5.19 15.11 -22.09
CA HIS A 317 4.21 15.88 -22.87
C HIS A 317 4.62 17.33 -23.03
N TYR A 318 5.11 17.97 -21.96
CA TYR A 318 5.61 19.34 -22.01
C TYR A 318 6.79 19.48 -22.99
N ARG A 319 7.76 18.57 -22.93
CA ARG A 319 8.90 18.57 -23.86
C ARG A 319 8.47 18.34 -25.30
N ALA A 320 7.49 17.47 -25.54
CA ALA A 320 6.96 17.23 -26.88
C ALA A 320 6.27 18.49 -27.43
N TYR A 321 5.50 19.20 -26.60
CA TYR A 321 4.83 20.45 -26.96
C TYR A 321 5.85 21.54 -27.34
N VAL A 322 6.82 21.82 -26.47
CA VAL A 322 7.85 22.85 -26.72
C VAL A 322 8.73 22.48 -27.91
N GLY A 323 9.04 21.20 -28.10
CA GLY A 323 9.79 20.71 -29.25
C GLY A 323 9.04 20.86 -30.58
N ALA A 324 7.72 20.76 -30.57
CA ALA A 324 6.88 20.97 -31.74
C ALA A 324 6.79 22.45 -32.16
N GLU A 325 6.78 23.39 -31.20
CA GLU A 325 6.84 24.83 -31.47
C GLU A 325 8.24 25.30 -31.92
N GLY A 326 9.30 24.59 -31.55
CA GLY A 326 10.69 24.95 -31.81
C GLY A 326 11.29 24.45 -33.13
N SER A 327 10.58 23.63 -33.92
CA SER A 327 11.03 23.23 -35.26
C SER A 327 10.59 24.30 -36.26
N PRO A 328 11.52 25.08 -36.86
CA PRO A 328 11.16 25.84 -38.05
C PRO A 328 10.67 24.82 -39.08
N ALA A 329 9.54 25.10 -39.71
CA ALA A 329 9.26 24.50 -41.00
C ALA A 329 10.45 24.87 -41.89
N ASP A 330 11.35 23.92 -42.16
CA ASP A 330 12.28 24.04 -43.27
C ASP A 330 11.40 24.27 -44.50
N GLY A 331 11.40 25.52 -44.94
CA GLY A 331 10.85 25.91 -46.22
C GLY A 331 11.64 25.15 -47.26
N ASN A 332 11.00 24.14 -47.85
CA ASN A 332 11.47 23.62 -49.11
C ASN A 332 11.17 24.68 -50.18
N ASP A 333 12.27 25.20 -50.71
CA ASP A 333 12.47 25.80 -52.02
C ASP A 333 11.69 25.10 -53.15
#